data_AF-A0A957JRV6-F1
#
_entry.id   AF-A0A957JRV6-F1
#
_cell.length_a   1.000
_cell.length_b   1.000
_cell.length_c   1.000
_cell.angle_alpha   90.00
_cell.angle_beta   90.00
_cell.angle_gamma   90.00
#
_symmetry.space_group_name_H-M   'P 1'
#
loop_
_entity.id
_entity.type
_entity.pdbx_description
1 polymer ?
#
loop_
_entity_poly.entity_id
_entity_poly.type
_entity_poly.pdbx_seq_one_letter_code
_entity_poly.pdbx_strand_id
1 'polypeptide(L)' 'PTRVWAAGQRFSDQYQLTLPEDLAAGSYPLWLGMYTSDSIERLPLTVAGEQQPNNVLQIGIIEVVAP' A
#
# COMPACT_ATOMS: atom_id res chain seq x y z
N PRO A 1 0.00 -5.44 19.01
CA PRO A 1 -0.62 -4.28 18.34
C PRO A 1 0.41 -3.17 18.09
N THR A 2 0.31 -2.43 16.99
CA THR A 2 1.20 -1.29 16.63
C THR A 2 1.36 -0.24 17.74
N ARG A 3 0.49 -0.27 18.76
CA ARG A 3 0.56 0.48 20.03
C ARG A 3 1.85 0.33 20.83
N VAL A 4 2.67 -0.70 20.58
CA VAL A 4 3.97 -0.91 21.26
C VAL A 4 5.17 -0.49 20.42
N TRP A 5 4.96 0.09 19.23
CA TRP A 5 6.05 0.55 18.38
C TRP A 5 6.67 1.81 18.97
N ALA A 6 7.99 1.79 19.16
CA ALA A 6 8.72 2.98 19.55
C ALA A 6 8.89 3.93 18.36
N ALA A 7 8.91 5.25 18.62
CA ALA A 7 9.18 6.23 17.58
C ALA A 7 10.55 5.95 16.91
N GLY A 8 10.56 5.93 15.57
CA GLY A 8 11.76 5.62 14.77
C GLY A 8 12.09 4.13 14.61
N GLN A 9 11.34 3.24 15.26
CA GLN A 9 11.49 1.80 15.05
C GLN A 9 11.06 1.41 13.63
N ARG A 10 11.86 0.56 12.98
CA ARG A 10 11.58 0.04 11.64
C ARG A 10 11.19 -1.43 11.74
N PHE A 11 10.14 -1.80 11.01
CA PHE A 11 9.70 -3.18 10.85
C PHE A 11 9.72 -3.53 9.36
N SER A 12 10.08 -4.77 9.04
CA SER A 12 10.01 -5.32 7.70
C SER A 12 8.97 -6.41 7.71
N ASP A 13 7.90 -6.21 6.94
CA ASP A 13 6.85 -7.20 6.72
C ASP A 13 6.88 -7.65 5.26
N GLN A 14 6.35 -8.83 5.02
CA GLN A 14 6.16 -9.38 3.67
C GLN A 14 4.68 -9.67 3.47
N TYR A 15 4.14 -9.22 2.34
CA TYR A 15 2.76 -9.42 1.95
C TYR A 15 2.73 -10.15 0.61
N GLN A 16 1.90 -11.18 0.50
CA GLN A 16 1.66 -11.88 -0.75
C GLN A 16 0.38 -11.33 -1.39
N LEU A 17 0.49 -10.85 -2.63
CA LEU A 17 -0.65 -10.44 -3.45
C LEU A 17 -1.00 -11.57 -4.41
N THR A 18 -2.15 -12.21 -4.20
CA THR A 18 -2.69 -13.18 -5.15
C THR A 18 -3.43 -12.44 -6.26
N LEU A 19 -3.02 -12.65 -7.50
CA LEU A 19 -3.68 -12.08 -8.68
C LEU A 19 -4.78 -13.03 -9.17
N PRO A 20 -5.94 -12.52 -9.65
CA PRO A 20 -6.94 -13.35 -10.32
C PRO A 20 -6.37 -14.04 -11.56
N GLU A 21 -6.78 -15.28 -11.83
CA GLU A 21 -6.33 -16.04 -13.00
C GLU A 21 -6.81 -15.44 -14.34
N ASP A 22 -7.94 -14.72 -14.29
CA ASP A 22 -8.56 -14.04 -15.42
C ASP A 22 -8.17 -12.56 -15.52
N LEU A 23 -7.16 -12.13 -14.77
CA LEU A 23 -6.66 -10.77 -14.82
C LEU A 23 -6.10 -10.48 -16.23
N ALA A 24 -6.67 -9.47 -16.88
CA ALA A 24 -6.22 -9.06 -18.21
C ALA A 24 -4.75 -8.65 -18.19
N ALA A 25 -4.04 -8.91 -19.29
CA ALA A 25 -2.69 -8.42 -19.47
C ALA A 25 -2.68 -6.88 -19.45
N GLY A 26 -1.68 -6.29 -18.81
CA GLY A 26 -1.54 -4.84 -18.71
C GLY A 26 -0.68 -4.36 -17.55
N SER A 27 -0.59 -3.05 -17.43
CA SER A 27 0.18 -2.37 -16.39
C SER A 27 -0.70 -1.95 -15.24
N TYR A 28 -0.44 -2.48 -14.05
CA TYR A 28 -1.23 -2.24 -12.85
C TYR A 28 -0.39 -1.45 -11.83
N PRO A 29 -0.80 -0.21 -11.48
CA PRO A 29 -0.12 0.53 -10.42
C PRO A 29 -0.39 -0.11 -9.06
N LEU A 30 0.66 -0.28 -8.26
CA LEU A 30 0.56 -0.72 -6.88
C LEU A 30 0.46 0.48 -5.95
N TRP A 31 -0.57 0.49 -5.10
CA TRP A 31 -0.83 1.55 -4.15
C TRP A 31 -0.73 1.01 -2.72
N LEU A 32 0.00 1.73 -1.87
CA LEU A 32 0.14 1.44 -0.45
C LEU A 32 -0.53 2.56 0.37
N GLY A 33 -1.31 2.18 1.37
CA GLY A 33 -1.86 3.13 2.33
C GLY A 33 -2.23 2.42 3.62
N MET A 34 -2.31 3.19 4.70
CA MET A 34 -2.64 2.67 6.03
C MET A 34 -4.03 3.14 6.45
N TYR A 35 -4.61 2.42 7.41
CA TYR A 35 -5.91 2.76 7.99
C TYR A 35 -5.81 2.72 9.51
N THR A 36 -6.75 3.41 10.17
CA THR A 36 -7.04 3.19 11.59
C THR A 36 -7.58 1.77 11.76
N SER A 37 -7.11 1.04 12.76
CA SER A 37 -7.47 -0.38 12.93
C SER A 37 -8.91 -0.60 13.39
N ASP A 38 -9.49 0.40 14.06
CA ASP A 38 -10.83 0.38 14.65
C ASP A 38 -11.92 0.84 13.68
N SER A 39 -11.69 1.91 12.91
CA SER A 39 -12.69 2.43 11.97
C SER A 39 -12.43 2.07 10.51
N ILE A 40 -11.25 1.52 10.17
CA ILE A 40 -10.80 1.29 8.79
C ILE A 40 -10.84 2.58 7.95
N GLU A 41 -10.70 3.73 8.62
CA GLU A 41 -10.60 5.02 7.96
C GLU A 41 -9.17 5.22 7.45
N ARG A 42 -9.06 5.78 6.25
CA ARG A 42 -7.76 5.98 5.61
C ARG A 42 -6.95 7.05 6.36
N LEU A 43 -5.77 6.67 6.84
CA LEU A 43 -4.86 7.60 7.53
C LEU A 43 -4.31 8.64 6.54
N PRO A 44 -4.19 9.92 6.94
CA PRO A 44 -3.50 10.94 6.15
C PRO A 44 -2.07 10.51 5.81
N LEU A 45 -1.65 10.76 4.58
CA LEU A 45 -0.32 10.40 4.09
C LEU A 45 0.35 11.58 3.41
N THR A 46 1.45 12.04 3.98
CA THR A 46 2.28 13.10 3.41
C THR A 46 3.64 12.55 2.98
N VAL A 47 4.14 13.04 1.84
CA VAL A 47 5.50 12.75 1.35
C VAL A 47 6.17 14.08 1.06
N ALA A 48 7.34 14.32 1.66
CA ALA A 48 8.05 15.60 1.56
C ALA A 48 7.19 16.84 1.89
N GLY A 49 6.20 16.67 2.79
CA GLY A 49 5.28 17.74 3.20
C GLY A 49 4.02 17.85 2.32
N GLU A 50 3.91 17.11 1.23
CA GLU A 50 2.74 17.14 0.34
C GLU A 50 1.78 15.99 0.62
N GLN A 51 0.50 16.34 0.76
CA GLN A 51 -0.59 15.41 0.93
C GLN A 51 -0.79 14.58 -0.34
N GLN A 52 -0.72 13.25 -0.20
CA GLN A 52 -0.89 12.34 -1.32
C GLN A 52 -2.37 12.19 -1.71
N PRO A 53 -2.70 12.09 -3.01
CA PRO A 53 -4.05 11.80 -3.49
C PRO A 53 -4.60 10.53 -2.85
N ASN A 54 -5.85 10.57 -2.41
CA ASN A 54 -6.54 9.45 -1.74
C ASN A 54 -5.78 8.87 -0.52
N ASN A 55 -4.79 9.62 0.03
CA ASN A 55 -3.90 9.20 1.10
C ASN A 55 -3.20 7.85 0.85
N VAL A 56 -2.76 7.62 -0.38
CA VAL A 56 -2.01 6.42 -0.79
C VAL A 56 -0.76 6.80 -1.55
N LEU A 57 0.28 5.96 -1.45
CA LEU A 57 1.52 6.09 -2.21
C LEU A 57 1.55 5.04 -3.32
N GLN A 58 1.80 5.45 -4.56
CA GLN A 58 2.12 4.49 -5.61
C GLN A 58 3.55 3.98 -5.40
N ILE A 59 3.70 2.68 -5.14
CA ILE A 59 5.00 2.05 -4.82
C ILE A 59 5.66 1.38 -6.02
N GLY A 60 4.95 1.31 -7.15
CA GLY A 60 5.46 0.72 -8.38
C GLY A 60 4.36 0.40 -9.37
N ILE A 61 4.74 -0.32 -10.43
CA ILE A 61 3.85 -0.87 -11.45
C ILE A 61 4.22 -2.34 -11.59
N ILE A 62 3.21 -3.21 -11.63
CA ILE A 62 3.36 -4.60 -12.06
C ILE A 62 2.88 -4.71 -13.50
N GLU A 63 3.65 -5.38 -14.34
CA GLU A 63 3.23 -5.81 -15.65
C GLU A 63 2.68 -7.24 -15.56
N VAL A 64 1.44 -7.42 -15.98
CA VAL A 64 0.78 -8.72 -16.13
C VAL A 64 0.84 -9.06 -17.61
N VAL A 65 1.52 -10.15 -17.94
CA VAL A 65 1.59 -10.67 -19.32
C VAL A 65 0.61 -11.81 -19.47
N ALA A 66 0.00 -11.92 -20.65
CA ALA A 66 -0.75 -13.12 -21.00
C ALA A 66 0.20 -14.33 -20.99
N PRO A 67 -0.29 -15.51 -20.56
CA PRO A 67 0.52 -16.73 -20.53
C PRO A 67 1.03 -17.15 -21.93
#